data_AF-A0A8E0TRH0-F1
#
_entry.id   AF-A0A8E0TRH0-F1
#
_cell.length_a   1.000
_cell.length_b   1.000
_cell.length_c   1.000
_cell.angle_alpha   90.00
_cell.angle_beta   90.00
_cell.angle_gamma   90.00
#
_symmetry.space_group_name_H-M   'P 1'
#
loop_
_entity.id
_entity.type
_entity.pdbx_description
1 polymer ?
#
loop_
_entity_poly.entity_id
_entity_poly.type
_entity_poly.pdbx_seq_one_letter_code
_entity_poly.pdbx_strand_id
1 'polypeptide(L)'
;MSDPVVICSFARTPMGGFQGVFTGVKATELGATAVKAAVARAGVEAARVEQIVMGCVLPAGLGQAPARQAAIGAGLGRHVEATTVNKMCGSGLQAAMMAHDALKAGSAGIIVAGGMESMTGAPYVMAKHRGGARIGHDVISDTMYLDGLEDAYTPGKLMGAFAEDAARQYQFTREDQDAYAIESLSRANAAIASGAFEAEITAVEVTSRKGTETVSVDEQPGKARPDKIPTLKPAFAKDGTITAANASSISDGAAALVMTRESVARALNLPIVARVAAHAAHAHEPGLFTTAPVPAMKKALERAGWSASDVDLWEVNEAFAVVAMIAMRELDIDHAKLNVNGGACALGHPIGASAPGFCPPCCRRCSARRRQGHGVPVYRRRRGRGHGGGSGLTG
;
A
#
# COMPACT_ATOMS: atom_id res chain seq x y z
N MET A 1 -8.35 24.59 19.87
CA MET A 1 -7.96 24.72 18.44
C MET A 1 -7.78 23.32 17.89
N SER A 2 -8.22 23.01 16.67
CA SER A 2 -7.94 21.70 16.07
C SER A 2 -6.45 21.61 15.74
N ASP A 3 -5.75 20.59 16.25
CA ASP A 3 -4.35 20.29 15.93
C ASP A 3 -4.33 19.06 14.99
N PRO A 4 -4.33 19.26 13.65
CA PRO A 4 -4.46 18.17 12.70
C PRO A 4 -3.19 17.32 12.63
N VAL A 5 -3.35 16.06 12.24
CA VAL A 5 -2.22 15.17 11.94
C VAL A 5 -1.73 15.44 10.52
N VAL A 6 -0.41 15.53 10.39
CA VAL A 6 0.29 15.85 9.15
C VAL A 6 1.31 14.79 8.80
N ILE A 7 1.56 14.65 7.51
CA ILE A 7 2.67 13.86 6.97
C ILE A 7 3.81 14.84 6.68
N CYS A 8 4.99 14.56 7.22
CA CYS A 8 6.18 15.38 7.03
C CYS A 8 6.99 14.95 5.80
N SER A 9 7.07 13.64 5.58
CA SER A 9 7.79 13.05 4.46
C SER A 9 7.27 11.65 4.14
N PHE A 10 7.72 11.12 3.01
CA PHE A 10 7.47 9.76 2.58
C PHE A 10 8.68 9.22 1.80
N ALA A 11 8.82 7.89 1.79
CA ALA A 11 9.74 7.19 0.91
C ALA A 11 9.23 5.77 0.64
N ARG A 12 9.53 5.24 -0.54
CA ARG A 12 9.35 3.84 -0.88
C ARG A 12 10.58 3.28 -1.56
N THR A 13 10.82 1.98 -1.45
CA THR A 13 11.75 1.30 -2.35
C THR A 13 11.14 1.23 -3.75
N PRO A 14 11.94 0.90 -4.79
CA PRO A 14 11.37 0.33 -6.01
C PRO A 14 10.52 -0.90 -5.66
N MET A 15 9.62 -1.26 -6.55
CA MET A 15 8.90 -2.53 -6.52
C MET A 15 9.65 -3.55 -7.37
N GLY A 16 10.05 -4.64 -6.72
CA GLY A 16 10.64 -5.81 -7.38
C GLY A 16 9.57 -6.81 -7.78
N GLY A 17 9.79 -7.52 -8.88
CA GLY A 17 9.02 -8.70 -9.26
C GLY A 17 9.32 -9.91 -8.39
N PHE A 18 8.39 -10.86 -8.38
CA PHE A 18 8.61 -12.17 -7.80
C PHE A 18 9.86 -12.84 -8.36
N GLN A 19 10.77 -13.26 -7.47
CA GLN A 19 12.08 -13.81 -7.83
C GLN A 19 12.90 -12.89 -8.76
N GLY A 20 12.68 -11.58 -8.64
CA GLY A 20 13.30 -10.53 -9.44
C GLY A 20 14.48 -9.87 -8.72
N VAL A 21 14.58 -8.55 -8.87
CA VAL A 21 15.74 -7.75 -8.42
C VAL A 21 15.98 -7.77 -6.90
N PHE A 22 14.98 -8.14 -6.09
CA PHE A 22 15.12 -8.24 -4.63
C PHE A 22 15.29 -9.67 -4.11
N THR A 23 15.63 -10.62 -4.98
CA THR A 23 15.94 -11.99 -4.56
C THR A 23 17.06 -12.00 -3.51
N GLY A 24 16.75 -12.54 -2.33
CA GLY A 24 17.67 -12.62 -1.19
C GLY A 24 17.64 -11.40 -0.25
N VAL A 25 16.88 -10.35 -0.59
CA VAL A 25 16.67 -9.18 0.29
C VAL A 25 15.47 -9.42 1.18
N LYS A 26 15.64 -9.21 2.50
CA LYS A 26 14.55 -9.40 3.47
C LYS A 26 13.56 -8.23 3.44
N ALA A 27 12.30 -8.52 3.74
CA ALA A 27 11.27 -7.49 3.92
C ALA A 27 11.70 -6.41 4.95
N THR A 28 12.37 -6.82 6.03
CA THR A 28 12.85 -5.91 7.09
C THR A 28 13.99 -4.99 6.64
N GLU A 29 14.80 -5.40 5.65
CA GLU A 29 15.86 -4.60 5.06
C GLU A 29 15.28 -3.57 4.07
N LEU A 30 14.30 -3.98 3.26
CA LEU A 30 13.51 -3.05 2.43
C LEU A 30 12.80 -2.01 3.32
N GLY A 31 12.16 -2.46 4.40
CA GLY A 31 11.53 -1.61 5.40
C GLY A 31 12.50 -0.62 6.04
N ALA A 32 13.69 -1.10 6.46
CA ALA A 32 14.73 -0.23 7.00
C ALA A 32 15.17 0.86 6.01
N THR A 33 15.29 0.51 4.73
CA THR A 33 15.68 1.45 3.67
C THR A 33 14.64 2.54 3.48
N ALA A 34 13.36 2.17 3.38
CA ALA A 34 12.26 3.14 3.26
C ALA A 34 12.16 4.05 4.49
N VAL A 35 12.23 3.47 5.71
CA VAL A 35 12.17 4.24 6.96
C VAL A 35 13.31 5.23 7.08
N LYS A 36 14.55 4.79 6.80
CA LYS A 36 15.73 5.65 6.85
C LYS A 36 15.59 6.85 5.89
N ALA A 37 15.14 6.60 4.67
CA ALA A 37 14.94 7.64 3.67
C ALA A 37 13.81 8.61 4.08
N ALA A 38 12.68 8.10 4.60
CA ALA A 38 11.58 8.95 5.04
C ALA A 38 12.02 9.87 6.20
N VAL A 39 12.68 9.33 7.22
CA VAL A 39 13.17 10.10 8.37
C VAL A 39 14.18 11.16 7.95
N ALA A 40 15.14 10.79 7.09
CA ALA A 40 16.11 11.73 6.54
C ALA A 40 15.43 12.86 5.75
N ARG A 41 14.45 12.55 4.89
CA ARG A 41 13.68 13.53 4.12
C ARG A 41 12.81 14.45 4.99
N ALA A 42 12.36 13.98 6.16
CA ALA A 42 11.65 14.82 7.13
C ALA A 42 12.59 15.78 7.87
N GLY A 43 13.90 15.52 7.89
CA GLY A 43 14.85 16.26 8.73
C GLY A 43 14.64 16.02 10.23
N VAL A 44 14.01 14.90 10.60
CA VAL A 44 13.77 14.53 12.00
C VAL A 44 14.97 13.76 12.54
N GLU A 45 15.46 14.16 13.72
CA GLU A 45 16.44 13.36 14.46
C GLU A 45 15.82 12.02 14.88
N ALA A 46 16.54 10.91 14.65
CA ALA A 46 16.08 9.57 15.03
C ALA A 46 15.62 9.47 16.49
N ALA A 47 16.30 10.17 17.41
CA ALA A 47 15.99 10.23 18.84
C ALA A 47 14.63 10.89 19.19
N ARG A 48 14.00 11.56 18.22
CA ARG A 48 12.70 12.22 18.39
C ARG A 48 11.54 11.35 17.91
N VAL A 49 11.82 10.25 17.22
CA VAL A 49 10.79 9.28 16.81
C VAL A 49 10.46 8.42 18.02
N GLU A 50 9.21 8.44 18.44
CA GLU A 50 8.79 7.72 19.65
C GLU A 50 8.25 6.33 19.32
N GLN A 51 7.56 6.21 18.18
CA GLN A 51 6.92 4.97 17.76
C GLN A 51 7.10 4.69 16.26
N ILE A 52 7.06 3.40 15.92
CA ILE A 52 6.97 2.91 14.55
C ILE A 52 5.90 1.82 14.44
N VAL A 53 5.04 1.95 13.43
CA VAL A 53 4.05 0.94 13.07
C VAL A 53 4.30 0.52 11.62
N MET A 54 4.57 -0.76 11.38
CA MET A 54 4.82 -1.29 10.03
C MET A 54 3.89 -2.44 9.69
N GLY A 55 3.26 -2.38 8.52
CA GLY A 55 2.55 -3.49 7.90
C GLY A 55 3.50 -4.59 7.43
N CYS A 56 3.17 -5.86 7.68
CA CYS A 56 3.84 -7.02 7.10
C CYS A 56 2.89 -8.23 7.19
N VAL A 57 2.54 -8.81 6.04
CA VAL A 57 1.56 -9.90 5.95
C VAL A 57 2.24 -11.27 6.04
N LEU A 58 3.47 -11.40 5.55
CA LEU A 58 4.22 -12.66 5.50
C LEU A 58 5.38 -12.65 6.51
N PRO A 59 5.12 -12.68 7.84
CA PRO A 59 6.18 -12.63 8.84
C PRO A 59 6.89 -13.97 9.05
N ALA A 60 6.40 -15.05 8.44
CA ALA A 60 6.95 -16.39 8.59
C ALA A 60 8.44 -16.40 8.21
N GLY A 61 9.30 -16.87 9.12
CA GLY A 61 10.75 -16.92 8.89
C GLY A 61 11.51 -15.60 9.04
N LEU A 62 10.83 -14.45 9.22
CA LEU A 62 11.49 -13.15 9.43
C LEU A 62 12.06 -12.98 10.85
N GLY A 63 11.62 -13.80 11.81
CA GLY A 63 12.01 -13.69 13.22
C GLY A 63 11.14 -12.71 14.00
N GLN A 64 11.56 -12.38 15.22
CA GLN A 64 10.75 -11.60 16.15
C GLN A 64 10.59 -10.14 15.70
N ALA A 65 9.36 -9.63 15.84
CA ALA A 65 9.00 -8.23 15.66
C ALA A 65 9.59 -7.56 14.39
N PRO A 66 9.13 -7.90 13.17
CA PRO A 66 9.64 -7.32 11.93
C PRO A 66 9.74 -5.78 11.92
N ALA A 67 8.71 -5.05 12.41
CA ALA A 67 8.74 -3.59 12.50
C ALA A 67 9.92 -3.06 13.33
N ARG A 68 10.28 -3.78 14.41
CA ARG A 68 11.43 -3.45 15.27
C ARG A 68 12.74 -3.70 14.54
N GLN A 69 12.83 -4.75 13.74
CA GLN A 69 14.01 -5.01 12.90
C GLN A 69 14.20 -3.88 11.88
N ALA A 70 13.13 -3.44 11.21
CA ALA A 70 13.18 -2.30 10.29
C ALA A 70 13.59 -1.00 11.01
N ALA A 71 13.05 -0.74 12.21
CA ALA A 71 13.40 0.42 13.03
C ALA A 71 14.90 0.47 13.39
N ILE A 72 15.43 -0.66 13.87
CA ILE A 72 16.85 -0.78 14.23
C ILE A 72 17.72 -0.67 12.97
N GLY A 73 17.36 -1.37 11.89
CA GLY A 73 18.08 -1.32 10.63
C GLY A 73 18.11 0.07 9.99
N ALA A 74 17.06 0.88 10.21
CA ALA A 74 16.99 2.26 9.75
C ALA A 74 17.79 3.25 10.63
N GLY A 75 18.28 2.81 11.80
CA GLY A 75 18.99 3.66 12.74
C GLY A 75 18.10 4.51 13.65
N LEU A 76 16.82 4.16 13.83
CA LEU A 76 15.92 4.87 14.75
C LEU A 76 16.35 4.75 16.23
N GLY A 77 17.07 3.68 16.57
CA GLY A 77 17.57 3.42 17.92
C GLY A 77 16.67 2.49 18.72
N ARG A 78 17.15 2.09 19.91
CA ARG A 78 16.49 1.07 20.75
C ARG A 78 15.33 1.61 21.60
N HIS A 79 15.17 2.91 21.71
CA HIS A 79 14.10 3.52 22.50
C HIS A 79 12.74 3.50 21.78
N VAL A 80 12.73 3.44 20.45
CA VAL A 80 11.50 3.54 19.63
C VAL A 80 10.61 2.31 19.78
N GLU A 81 9.38 2.50 20.25
CA GLU A 81 8.40 1.43 20.37
C GLU A 81 7.96 0.96 18.97
N ALA A 82 7.90 -0.35 18.75
CA ALA A 82 7.67 -0.90 17.41
C ALA A 82 6.53 -1.92 17.41
N THR A 83 5.57 -1.75 16.49
CA THR A 83 4.45 -2.67 16.30
C THR A 83 4.39 -3.13 14.84
N THR A 84 4.39 -4.45 14.64
CA THR A 84 4.05 -5.04 13.33
C THR A 84 2.54 -5.26 13.28
N VAL A 85 1.87 -4.77 12.24
CA VAL A 85 0.44 -4.97 12.02
C VAL A 85 0.20 -5.82 10.77
N ASN A 86 -0.80 -6.71 10.84
CA ASN A 86 -1.28 -7.44 9.69
C ASN A 86 -2.79 -7.16 9.51
N LYS A 87 -3.13 -6.56 8.37
CA LYS A 87 -4.48 -6.36 7.86
C LYS A 87 -4.52 -6.69 6.36
N MET A 88 -3.84 -7.78 5.97
CA MET A 88 -3.64 -8.19 4.57
C MET A 88 -3.10 -7.02 3.71
N CYS A 89 -3.61 -6.83 2.50
CA CYS A 89 -3.22 -5.72 1.61
C CYS A 89 -3.43 -4.32 2.23
N GLY A 90 -4.25 -4.20 3.28
CA GLY A 90 -4.48 -2.96 4.01
C GLY A 90 -3.46 -2.66 5.12
N SER A 91 -2.46 -3.51 5.34
CA SER A 91 -1.54 -3.43 6.49
C SER A 91 -0.80 -2.09 6.59
N GLY A 92 -0.21 -1.63 5.48
CA GLY A 92 0.48 -0.34 5.47
C GLY A 92 -0.46 0.84 5.79
N LEU A 93 -1.67 0.85 5.21
CA LEU A 93 -2.63 1.94 5.42
C LEU A 93 -3.14 1.91 6.86
N GLN A 94 -3.37 0.71 7.40
CA GLN A 94 -3.74 0.52 8.80
C GLN A 94 -2.67 1.07 9.74
N ALA A 95 -1.38 0.88 9.42
CA ALA A 95 -0.30 1.47 10.19
C ALA A 95 -0.39 3.00 10.23
N ALA A 96 -0.69 3.64 9.10
CA ALA A 96 -0.89 5.09 9.03
C ALA A 96 -2.15 5.56 9.79
N MET A 97 -3.24 4.78 9.76
CA MET A 97 -4.45 5.06 10.54
C MET A 97 -4.18 4.96 12.06
N MET A 98 -3.47 3.91 12.50
CA MET A 98 -3.08 3.74 13.89
C MET A 98 -2.17 4.89 14.36
N ALA A 99 -1.19 5.29 13.53
CA ALA A 99 -0.33 6.43 13.82
C ALA A 99 -1.12 7.73 13.93
N HIS A 100 -2.07 7.98 13.01
CA HIS A 100 -2.96 9.13 13.08
C HIS A 100 -3.73 9.17 14.40
N ASP A 101 -4.33 8.05 14.81
CA ASP A 101 -5.15 8.01 16.02
C ASP A 101 -4.32 8.15 17.29
N ALA A 102 -3.13 7.55 17.36
CA ALA A 102 -2.18 7.72 18.45
C ALA A 102 -1.69 9.17 18.58
N LEU A 103 -1.39 9.84 17.45
CA LEU A 103 -1.01 11.25 17.42
C LEU A 103 -2.15 12.15 17.89
N LYS A 104 -3.40 11.87 17.46
CA LYS A 104 -4.58 12.61 17.94
C LYS A 104 -4.83 12.40 19.44
N ALA A 105 -4.60 11.19 19.94
CA ALA A 105 -4.73 10.86 21.36
C ALA A 105 -3.61 11.48 22.21
N GLY A 106 -2.50 11.89 21.58
CA GLY A 106 -1.33 12.43 22.27
C GLY A 106 -0.44 11.35 22.89
N SER A 107 -0.58 10.09 22.46
CA SER A 107 0.23 8.96 22.95
C SER A 107 1.68 9.01 22.48
N ALA A 108 1.96 9.72 21.38
CA ALA A 108 3.30 10.00 20.88
C ALA A 108 3.33 11.36 20.17
N GLY A 109 4.52 11.96 20.05
CA GLY A 109 4.75 13.20 19.31
C GLY A 109 5.07 12.99 17.83
N ILE A 110 5.96 12.04 17.51
CA ILE A 110 6.37 11.70 16.13
C ILE A 110 6.33 10.19 15.95
N ILE A 111 5.64 9.74 14.89
CA ILE A 111 5.47 8.32 14.57
C ILE A 111 5.91 8.06 13.13
N VAL A 112 6.64 6.98 12.92
CA VAL A 112 6.86 6.40 11.58
C VAL A 112 5.79 5.36 11.30
N ALA A 113 5.11 5.47 10.16
CA ALA A 113 4.10 4.51 9.72
C ALA A 113 4.45 3.97 8.35
N GLY A 114 4.26 2.68 8.11
CA GLY A 114 4.75 2.07 6.88
C GLY A 114 4.21 0.68 6.60
N GLY A 115 4.75 0.10 5.55
CA GLY A 115 4.55 -1.30 5.20
C GLY A 115 5.78 -1.86 4.50
N MET A 116 5.99 -3.15 4.61
CA MET A 116 7.09 -3.85 3.96
C MET A 116 6.67 -5.28 3.64
N GLU A 117 7.12 -5.79 2.50
CA GLU A 117 6.90 -7.17 2.11
C GLU A 117 8.04 -7.67 1.23
N SER A 118 8.35 -8.95 1.39
CA SER A 118 9.17 -9.72 0.45
C SER A 118 8.42 -11.03 0.22
N MET A 119 7.57 -11.03 -0.80
CA MET A 119 6.81 -12.21 -1.22
C MET A 119 7.75 -13.27 -1.80
N THR A 120 8.84 -12.85 -2.47
CA THR A 120 9.93 -13.73 -2.89
C THR A 120 10.58 -14.45 -1.71
N GLY A 121 10.64 -13.80 -0.55
CA GLY A 121 11.25 -14.35 0.67
C GLY A 121 10.34 -15.27 1.49
N ALA A 122 9.09 -15.49 1.07
CA ALA A 122 8.12 -16.31 1.82
C ALA A 122 8.57 -17.78 1.88
N PRO A 123 8.67 -18.40 3.07
CA PRO A 123 9.09 -19.79 3.18
C PRO A 123 7.95 -20.77 2.86
N TYR A 124 8.32 -22.03 2.65
CA TYR A 124 7.39 -23.14 2.72
C TYR A 124 7.34 -23.70 4.15
N VAL A 125 6.19 -24.23 4.58
CA VAL A 125 5.95 -24.77 5.93
C VAL A 125 5.35 -26.17 5.90
N MET A 126 5.61 -26.95 6.96
CA MET A 126 5.03 -28.28 7.18
C MET A 126 4.34 -28.33 8.54
N ALA A 127 3.02 -28.21 8.55
CA ALA A 127 2.24 -27.98 9.77
C ALA A 127 2.32 -29.15 10.79
N LYS A 128 2.43 -30.40 10.31
CA LYS A 128 2.40 -31.60 11.18
C LYS A 128 3.75 -31.90 11.84
N HIS A 129 4.84 -31.32 11.36
CA HIS A 129 6.19 -31.76 11.73
C HIS A 129 6.58 -31.42 13.18
N ARG A 130 5.94 -30.44 13.82
CA ARG A 130 6.19 -30.14 15.24
C ARG A 130 5.80 -31.31 16.16
N GLY A 131 4.74 -32.05 15.83
CA GLY A 131 4.29 -33.24 16.57
C GLY A 131 4.74 -34.58 15.95
N GLY A 132 5.41 -34.53 14.79
CA GLY A 132 5.77 -35.70 13.98
C GLY A 132 4.64 -36.13 13.04
N ALA A 133 4.97 -36.40 11.77
CA ALA A 133 3.99 -36.82 10.75
C ALA A 133 3.49 -38.27 10.89
N ARG A 134 4.07 -39.05 11.83
CA ARG A 134 3.78 -40.46 12.16
C ARG A 134 3.86 -41.45 10.98
N ILE A 135 2.85 -41.48 10.10
CA ILE A 135 2.76 -42.40 8.96
C ILE A 135 1.82 -41.82 7.89
N GLY A 136 2.19 -41.92 6.61
CA GLY A 136 1.40 -41.44 5.47
C GLY A 136 2.03 -40.23 4.74
N HIS A 137 1.34 -39.75 3.70
CA HIS A 137 1.78 -38.58 2.93
C HIS A 137 1.59 -37.28 3.72
N ASP A 138 2.44 -36.29 3.45
CA ASP A 138 2.32 -34.94 4.01
C ASP A 138 2.39 -33.86 2.93
N VAL A 139 2.00 -32.64 3.29
CA VAL A 139 1.93 -31.48 2.41
C VAL A 139 2.92 -30.41 2.86
N ILE A 140 3.73 -29.94 1.94
CA ILE A 140 4.56 -28.74 2.10
C ILE A 140 3.73 -27.56 1.56
N SER A 141 3.39 -26.61 2.43
CA SER A 141 2.50 -25.48 2.11
C SER A 141 3.30 -24.22 1.84
N ASP A 142 2.98 -23.50 0.77
CA ASP A 142 3.56 -22.19 0.46
C ASP A 142 2.92 -21.12 1.36
N THR A 143 3.69 -20.44 2.21
CA THR A 143 3.14 -19.41 3.12
C THR A 143 2.65 -18.17 2.38
N MET A 144 3.19 -17.86 1.20
CA MET A 144 2.68 -16.75 0.40
C MET A 144 1.23 -17.00 -0.02
N TYR A 145 0.93 -18.23 -0.43
CA TYR A 145 -0.44 -18.62 -0.76
C TYR A 145 -1.28 -18.72 0.50
N LEU A 146 -0.85 -19.54 1.47
CA LEU A 146 -1.59 -19.85 2.68
C LEU A 146 -1.95 -18.62 3.51
N ASP A 147 -0.99 -17.72 3.74
CA ASP A 147 -1.15 -16.59 4.65
C ASP A 147 -1.52 -15.27 3.92
N GLY A 148 -1.41 -15.23 2.59
CA GLY A 148 -1.51 -13.99 1.81
C GLY A 148 -2.48 -13.99 0.64
N LEU A 149 -2.66 -15.11 -0.08
CA LEU A 149 -3.38 -15.13 -1.37
C LEU A 149 -4.57 -16.11 -1.43
N GLU A 150 -4.75 -16.92 -0.39
CA GLU A 150 -5.83 -17.89 -0.23
C GLU A 150 -6.86 -17.42 0.80
N ASP A 151 -8.13 -17.73 0.55
CA ASP A 151 -9.20 -17.45 1.50
C ASP A 151 -9.15 -18.42 2.67
N ALA A 152 -9.05 -17.88 3.90
CA ALA A 152 -9.02 -18.68 5.12
C ALA A 152 -10.33 -19.46 5.37
N TYR A 153 -11.45 -19.03 4.78
CA TYR A 153 -12.77 -19.63 4.98
C TYR A 153 -13.13 -20.66 3.91
N THR A 154 -12.47 -20.59 2.75
CA THR A 154 -12.66 -21.51 1.62
C THR A 154 -11.30 -22.03 1.16
N PRO A 155 -10.76 -23.06 1.84
CA PRO A 155 -9.43 -23.58 1.54
C PRO A 155 -9.24 -23.91 0.06
N GLY A 156 -8.12 -23.47 -0.50
CA GLY A 156 -7.73 -23.57 -1.90
C GLY A 156 -8.32 -22.50 -2.82
N LYS A 157 -9.25 -21.64 -2.36
CA LYS A 157 -9.81 -20.56 -3.18
C LYS A 157 -8.91 -19.32 -3.14
N LEU A 158 -8.23 -19.06 -4.25
CA LEU A 158 -7.37 -17.88 -4.40
C LEU A 158 -8.18 -16.59 -4.56
N MET A 159 -7.57 -15.45 -4.19
CA MET A 159 -8.18 -14.13 -4.31
C MET A 159 -8.71 -13.82 -5.72
N GLY A 160 -8.01 -14.29 -6.77
CA GLY A 160 -8.42 -14.09 -8.15
C GLY A 160 -9.73 -14.79 -8.53
N ALA A 161 -10.11 -15.86 -7.84
CA ALA A 161 -11.41 -16.50 -8.07
C ALA A 161 -12.59 -15.60 -7.65
N PHE A 162 -12.42 -14.78 -6.61
CA PHE A 162 -13.43 -13.78 -6.23
C PHE A 162 -13.41 -12.56 -7.15
N ALA A 163 -12.25 -12.25 -7.76
CA ALA A 163 -12.18 -11.23 -8.81
C ALA A 163 -12.98 -11.66 -10.06
N GLU A 164 -12.96 -12.95 -10.42
CA GLU A 164 -13.84 -13.49 -11.46
C GLU A 164 -15.31 -13.38 -11.09
N ASP A 165 -15.67 -13.65 -9.83
CA ASP A 165 -17.05 -13.48 -9.33
C ASP A 165 -17.50 -12.02 -9.49
N ALA A 166 -16.64 -11.06 -9.13
CA ALA A 166 -16.91 -9.64 -9.27
C ALA A 166 -16.98 -9.17 -10.73
N ALA A 167 -16.08 -9.65 -11.60
CA ALA A 167 -16.11 -9.37 -13.03
C ALA A 167 -17.45 -9.80 -13.65
N ARG A 168 -17.93 -10.99 -13.31
CA ARG A 168 -19.25 -11.49 -13.75
C ARG A 168 -20.40 -10.64 -13.22
N GLN A 169 -20.41 -10.32 -11.93
CA GLN A 169 -21.48 -9.53 -11.31
C GLN A 169 -21.61 -8.13 -11.92
N TYR A 170 -20.47 -7.47 -12.16
CA TYR A 170 -20.43 -6.14 -12.77
C TYR A 170 -20.42 -6.19 -14.31
N GLN A 171 -20.45 -7.38 -14.92
CA GLN A 171 -20.41 -7.57 -16.36
C GLN A 171 -19.22 -6.86 -17.03
N PHE A 172 -18.06 -6.84 -16.36
CA PHE A 172 -16.83 -6.35 -16.97
C PHE A 172 -16.30 -7.40 -17.94
N THR A 173 -16.10 -7.00 -19.18
CA THR A 173 -15.57 -7.90 -20.21
C THR A 173 -14.06 -8.11 -20.02
N ARG A 174 -13.51 -9.10 -20.71
CA ARG A 174 -12.05 -9.30 -20.74
C ARG A 174 -11.36 -8.10 -21.37
N GLU A 175 -11.95 -7.55 -22.43
CA GLU A 175 -11.45 -6.42 -23.17
C GLU A 175 -11.40 -5.16 -22.31
N ASP A 176 -12.43 -4.91 -21.48
CA ASP A 176 -12.44 -3.78 -20.55
C ASP A 176 -11.28 -3.86 -19.54
N GLN A 177 -11.05 -5.04 -18.98
CA GLN A 177 -10.01 -5.29 -17.97
C GLN A 177 -8.60 -5.17 -18.56
N ASP A 178 -8.41 -5.70 -19.77
CA ASP A 178 -7.14 -5.60 -20.48
C ASP A 178 -6.85 -4.16 -20.92
N ALA A 179 -7.86 -3.43 -21.40
CA ALA A 179 -7.72 -2.01 -21.74
C ALA A 179 -7.31 -1.18 -20.51
N TYR A 180 -7.91 -1.46 -19.35
CA TYR A 180 -7.53 -0.84 -18.08
C TYR A 180 -6.06 -1.15 -17.72
N ALA A 181 -5.65 -2.43 -17.82
CA ALA A 181 -4.28 -2.84 -17.52
C ALA A 181 -3.24 -2.21 -18.47
N ILE A 182 -3.55 -2.12 -19.77
CA ILE A 182 -2.69 -1.46 -20.77
C ILE A 182 -2.53 0.03 -20.43
N GLU A 183 -3.59 0.71 -20.03
CA GLU A 183 -3.54 2.11 -19.62
C GLU A 183 -2.72 2.29 -18.34
N SER A 184 -2.91 1.44 -17.32
CA SER A 184 -2.10 1.44 -16.09
C SER A 184 -0.61 1.28 -16.40
N LEU A 185 -0.27 0.36 -17.32
CA LEU A 185 1.10 0.15 -17.79
C LEU A 185 1.66 1.34 -18.58
N SER A 186 0.88 1.93 -19.46
CA SER A 186 1.26 3.13 -20.21
C SER A 186 1.60 4.28 -19.27
N ARG A 187 0.76 4.52 -18.26
CA ARG A 187 0.97 5.55 -17.24
C ARG A 187 2.19 5.28 -16.36
N ALA A 188 2.41 4.03 -15.94
CA ALA A 188 3.59 3.65 -15.17
C ALA A 188 4.89 3.90 -15.97
N ASN A 189 4.92 3.50 -17.24
CA ASN A 189 6.06 3.75 -18.12
C ASN A 189 6.29 5.25 -18.36
N ALA A 190 5.22 6.03 -18.56
CA ALA A 190 5.32 7.48 -18.69
C ALA A 190 5.86 8.14 -17.41
N ALA A 191 5.39 7.70 -16.24
CA ALA A 191 5.83 8.18 -14.94
C ALA A 191 7.30 7.85 -14.66
N ILE A 192 7.78 6.66 -15.05
CA ILE A 192 9.20 6.30 -14.99
C ILE A 192 10.01 7.20 -15.94
N ALA A 193 9.60 7.28 -17.22
CA ALA A 193 10.33 8.04 -18.23
C ALA A 193 10.41 9.55 -17.91
N SER A 194 9.39 10.10 -17.27
CA SER A 194 9.35 11.52 -16.88
C SER A 194 10.01 11.83 -15.54
N GLY A 195 10.55 10.83 -14.82
CA GLY A 195 11.08 11.02 -13.46
C GLY A 195 9.99 11.36 -12.42
N ALA A 196 8.74 10.95 -12.65
CA ALA A 196 7.64 11.23 -11.71
C ALA A 196 7.88 10.59 -10.34
N PHE A 197 8.54 9.42 -10.31
CA PHE A 197 8.82 8.62 -9.12
C PHE A 197 10.15 8.95 -8.42
N GLU A 198 11.00 9.82 -8.95
CA GLU A 198 12.32 10.12 -8.35
C GLU A 198 12.21 10.68 -6.92
N ALA A 199 11.16 11.46 -6.65
CA ALA A 199 10.95 12.07 -5.34
C ALA A 199 10.47 11.08 -4.26
N GLU A 200 9.86 9.97 -4.66
CA GLU A 200 9.32 8.96 -3.74
C GLU A 200 10.25 7.77 -3.57
N ILE A 201 10.91 7.32 -4.64
CA ILE A 201 11.80 6.16 -4.61
C ILE A 201 13.08 6.47 -3.83
N THR A 202 13.49 5.56 -2.97
CA THR A 202 14.84 5.47 -2.42
C THR A 202 15.51 4.23 -2.99
N ALA A 203 16.71 4.37 -3.53
CA ALA A 203 17.44 3.24 -4.10
C ALA A 203 17.78 2.20 -3.02
N VAL A 204 17.86 0.94 -3.44
CA VAL A 204 18.21 -0.21 -2.60
C VAL A 204 19.48 -0.83 -3.15
N GLU A 205 20.48 -1.03 -2.30
CA GLU A 205 21.68 -1.78 -2.64
C GLU A 205 21.43 -3.27 -2.45
N VAL A 206 21.52 -4.04 -3.54
CA VAL A 206 21.32 -5.49 -3.53
C VAL A 206 22.67 -6.17 -3.71
N THR A 207 23.10 -6.95 -2.71
CA THR A 207 24.37 -7.67 -2.77
C THR A 207 24.13 -9.13 -3.12
N SER A 208 24.78 -9.58 -4.20
CA SER A 208 24.75 -10.95 -4.67
C SER A 208 26.16 -11.52 -4.81
N ARG A 209 26.28 -12.81 -5.15
CA ARG A 209 27.58 -13.42 -5.50
C ARG A 209 28.27 -12.74 -6.69
N LYS A 210 27.54 -12.01 -7.51
CA LYS A 210 28.06 -11.30 -8.70
C LYS A 210 28.53 -9.87 -8.39
N GLY A 211 28.30 -9.38 -7.17
CA GLY A 211 28.59 -8.00 -6.77
C GLY A 211 27.37 -7.29 -6.19
N THR A 212 27.54 -6.00 -5.91
CA THR A 212 26.47 -5.12 -5.42
C THR A 212 25.90 -4.31 -6.57
N GLU A 213 24.58 -4.28 -6.70
CA GLU A 213 23.85 -3.47 -7.67
C GLU A 213 22.90 -2.49 -6.96
N THR A 214 22.82 -1.27 -7.48
CA THR A 214 21.87 -0.26 -7.03
C THR A 214 20.57 -0.40 -7.82
N VAL A 215 19.48 -0.75 -7.14
CA VAL A 215 18.13 -0.82 -7.74
C VAL A 215 17.38 0.48 -7.41
N SER A 216 16.99 1.24 -8.43
CA SER A 216 16.35 2.56 -8.30
C SER A 216 15.10 2.76 -9.16
N VAL A 217 14.67 1.74 -9.91
CA VAL A 217 13.53 1.80 -10.84
C VAL A 217 12.62 0.60 -10.60
N ASP A 218 11.30 0.81 -10.65
CA ASP A 218 10.31 -0.26 -10.55
C ASP A 218 10.51 -1.28 -11.68
N GLU A 219 10.57 -2.57 -11.32
CA GLU A 219 11.08 -3.62 -12.22
C GLU A 219 10.09 -4.01 -13.33
N GLN A 220 8.80 -4.09 -12.99
CA GLN A 220 7.78 -4.71 -13.84
C GLN A 220 7.41 -3.90 -15.09
N PRO A 221 7.20 -2.57 -15.03
CA PRO A 221 6.74 -1.81 -16.20
C PRO A 221 7.67 -1.92 -17.41
N GLY A 222 8.99 -1.88 -17.19
CA GLY A 222 9.99 -2.01 -18.25
C GLY A 222 10.12 -3.41 -18.86
N LYS A 223 9.60 -4.44 -18.19
CA LYS A 223 9.63 -5.84 -18.65
C LYS A 223 8.33 -6.26 -19.35
N ALA A 224 7.27 -5.49 -19.23
CA ALA A 224 5.97 -5.82 -19.79
C ALA A 224 5.98 -5.89 -21.33
N ARG A 225 4.97 -6.57 -21.89
CA ARG A 225 4.76 -6.73 -23.33
C ARG A 225 3.30 -6.40 -23.66
N PRO A 226 2.94 -5.13 -23.91
CA PRO A 226 1.57 -4.69 -24.11
C PRO A 226 0.82 -5.51 -25.17
N ASP A 227 1.47 -5.79 -26.31
CA ASP A 227 0.87 -6.55 -27.43
C ASP A 227 0.51 -7.99 -27.08
N LYS A 228 1.06 -8.54 -25.98
CA LYS A 228 0.77 -9.89 -25.52
C LYS A 228 -0.41 -9.94 -24.55
N ILE A 229 -0.81 -8.82 -23.95
CA ILE A 229 -1.86 -8.76 -22.92
C ILE A 229 -3.16 -9.42 -23.41
N PRO A 230 -3.71 -9.10 -24.60
CA PRO A 230 -4.95 -9.73 -25.10
C PRO A 230 -4.84 -11.25 -25.30
N THR A 231 -3.63 -11.76 -25.53
CA THR A 231 -3.39 -13.19 -25.80
C THR A 231 -3.20 -14.04 -24.56
N LEU A 232 -3.15 -13.42 -23.37
CA LEU A 232 -2.93 -14.15 -22.12
C LEU A 232 -4.11 -15.05 -21.79
N LYS A 233 -3.77 -16.24 -21.27
CA LYS A 233 -4.75 -17.20 -20.76
C LYS A 233 -5.28 -16.73 -19.40
N PRO A 234 -6.54 -17.02 -19.08
CA PRO A 234 -7.08 -16.82 -17.74
C PRO A 234 -6.26 -17.56 -16.68
N ALA A 235 -6.07 -16.92 -15.51
CA ALA A 235 -5.21 -17.42 -14.44
C ALA A 235 -5.97 -18.20 -13.36
N PHE A 236 -7.26 -17.91 -13.15
CA PHE A 236 -8.01 -18.42 -11.98
C PHE A 236 -9.23 -19.28 -12.33
N ALA A 237 -9.70 -19.25 -13.58
CA ALA A 237 -10.78 -20.10 -14.07
C ALA A 237 -10.60 -20.38 -15.56
N LYS A 238 -10.99 -21.57 -16.05
CA LYS A 238 -10.79 -21.97 -17.46
C LYS A 238 -11.42 -20.99 -18.45
N ASP A 239 -12.64 -20.55 -18.15
CA ASP A 239 -13.41 -19.58 -18.95
C ASP A 239 -13.44 -18.21 -18.25
N GLY A 240 -12.38 -17.90 -17.50
CA GLY A 240 -12.23 -16.66 -16.74
C GLY A 240 -11.82 -15.46 -17.59
N THR A 241 -11.85 -14.29 -16.97
CA THR A 241 -11.45 -13.01 -17.56
C THR A 241 -10.19 -12.43 -16.91
N ILE A 242 -9.85 -12.90 -15.70
CA ILE A 242 -8.67 -12.44 -14.95
C ILE A 242 -7.43 -13.15 -15.48
N THR A 243 -6.42 -12.37 -15.85
CA THR A 243 -5.13 -12.82 -16.38
C THR A 243 -3.98 -12.25 -15.56
N ALA A 244 -2.76 -12.72 -15.85
CA ALA A 244 -1.55 -12.18 -15.20
C ALA A 244 -1.28 -10.69 -15.49
N ALA A 245 -1.93 -10.08 -16.49
CA ALA A 245 -1.74 -8.66 -16.80
C ALA A 245 -2.80 -7.74 -16.18
N ASN A 246 -4.03 -8.23 -16.01
CA ASN A 246 -5.12 -7.48 -15.38
C ASN A 246 -5.31 -7.83 -13.89
N ALA A 247 -4.42 -8.66 -13.34
CA ALA A 247 -4.18 -8.84 -11.92
C ALA A 247 -2.84 -8.19 -11.54
N SER A 248 -2.69 -7.73 -10.31
CA SER A 248 -1.38 -7.27 -9.84
C SER A 248 -0.38 -8.42 -9.73
N SER A 249 0.89 -8.16 -10.05
CA SER A 249 1.96 -9.14 -9.86
C SER A 249 2.33 -9.32 -8.39
N ILE A 250 2.81 -10.53 -8.07
CA ILE A 250 3.53 -10.81 -6.83
C ILE A 250 4.82 -9.98 -6.81
N SER A 251 5.06 -9.26 -5.72
CA SER A 251 6.10 -8.24 -5.67
C SER A 251 6.73 -8.07 -4.29
N ASP A 252 7.93 -7.50 -4.30
CA ASP A 252 8.70 -7.16 -3.11
C ASP A 252 8.84 -5.64 -3.03
N GLY A 253 8.74 -5.08 -1.83
CA GLY A 253 8.90 -3.64 -1.64
C GLY A 253 8.53 -3.15 -0.25
N ALA A 254 8.88 -1.91 0.05
CA ALA A 254 8.52 -1.26 1.30
C ALA A 254 8.27 0.24 1.11
N ALA A 255 7.50 0.82 2.02
CA ALA A 255 7.22 2.24 2.06
C ALA A 255 7.02 2.75 3.50
N ALA A 256 7.34 4.01 3.73
CA ALA A 256 7.28 4.65 5.04
C ALA A 256 6.86 6.12 4.94
N LEU A 257 6.17 6.60 5.97
CA LEU A 257 5.73 7.97 6.22
C LEU A 257 6.25 8.43 7.58
N VAL A 258 6.60 9.70 7.68
CA VAL A 258 6.82 10.37 8.98
C VAL A 258 5.59 11.20 9.29
N MET A 259 4.92 10.92 10.40
CA MET A 259 3.67 11.55 10.80
C MET A 259 3.81 12.25 12.16
N THR A 260 3.17 13.41 12.30
CA THR A 260 3.13 14.16 13.57
C THR A 260 1.91 15.09 13.61
N ARG A 261 1.72 15.82 14.70
CA ARG A 261 0.73 16.90 14.79
C ARG A 261 1.26 18.18 14.15
N GLU A 262 0.40 18.98 13.52
CA GLU A 262 0.81 20.22 12.84
C GLU A 262 1.53 21.18 13.79
N SER A 263 1.09 21.27 15.06
CA SER A 263 1.77 22.07 16.08
C SER A 263 3.23 21.63 16.30
N VAL A 264 3.48 20.33 16.34
CA VAL A 264 4.82 19.74 16.53
C VAL A 264 5.68 19.94 15.28
N ALA A 265 5.13 19.70 14.08
CA ALA A 265 5.83 19.96 12.83
C ALA A 265 6.29 21.43 12.75
N ARG A 266 5.41 22.38 13.11
CA ARG A 266 5.76 23.81 13.13
C ARG A 266 6.81 24.16 14.18
N ALA A 267 6.69 23.62 15.39
CA ALA A 267 7.65 23.87 16.47
C ALA A 267 9.06 23.37 16.13
N LEU A 268 9.15 22.32 15.31
CA LEU A 268 10.41 21.68 14.91
C LEU A 268 10.85 22.06 13.49
N ASN A 269 10.16 23.00 12.84
CA ASN A 269 10.42 23.41 11.45
C ASN A 269 10.45 22.23 10.46
N LEU A 270 9.63 21.21 10.70
CA LEU A 270 9.51 20.06 9.80
C LEU A 270 8.68 20.43 8.57
N PRO A 271 8.98 19.86 7.39
CA PRO A 271 8.14 19.98 6.22
C PRO A 271 6.74 19.44 6.51
N ILE A 272 5.72 20.01 5.86
CA ILE A 272 4.35 19.50 5.88
C ILE A 272 3.94 19.24 4.43
N VAL A 273 3.97 17.97 4.03
CA VAL A 273 3.64 17.57 2.65
C VAL A 273 2.15 17.34 2.45
N ALA A 274 1.45 16.87 3.49
CA ALA A 274 0.02 16.62 3.45
C ALA A 274 -0.61 16.70 4.84
N ARG A 275 -1.93 16.90 4.88
CA ARG A 275 -2.76 16.77 6.08
C ARG A 275 -3.70 15.59 5.92
N VAL A 276 -3.88 14.81 6.98
CA VAL A 276 -4.87 13.72 6.98
C VAL A 276 -6.24 14.31 7.30
N ALA A 277 -7.11 14.41 6.29
CA ALA A 277 -8.44 14.98 6.46
C ALA A 277 -9.37 14.03 7.23
N ALA A 278 -9.41 12.77 6.82
CA ALA A 278 -10.13 11.69 7.48
C ALA A 278 -9.56 10.33 7.07
N HIS A 279 -9.89 9.30 7.84
CA HIS A 279 -9.69 7.91 7.46
C HIS A 279 -10.90 7.08 7.88
N ALA A 280 -11.11 5.94 7.21
CA ALA A 280 -12.17 5.01 7.53
C ALA A 280 -11.81 3.60 7.04
N ALA A 281 -12.38 2.61 7.72
CA ALA A 281 -12.37 1.22 7.30
C ALA A 281 -13.80 0.70 7.15
N HIS A 282 -13.93 -0.34 6.32
CA HIS A 282 -15.14 -1.12 6.12
C HIS A 282 -14.73 -2.60 5.96
N ALA A 283 -15.59 -3.49 6.45
CA ALA A 283 -15.46 -4.93 6.28
C ALA A 283 -16.69 -5.43 5.53
N HIS A 284 -16.47 -6.34 4.59
CA HIS A 284 -17.50 -7.05 3.84
C HIS A 284 -17.38 -8.55 4.12
N GLU A 285 -18.37 -9.33 3.71
CA GLU A 285 -18.21 -10.78 3.53
C GLU A 285 -16.90 -11.09 2.75
N PRO A 286 -16.12 -12.11 3.15
CA PRO A 286 -14.78 -12.36 2.58
C PRO A 286 -14.75 -12.43 1.05
N GLY A 287 -15.76 -13.03 0.43
CA GLY A 287 -15.84 -13.15 -1.02
C GLY A 287 -16.16 -11.85 -1.78
N LEU A 288 -16.47 -10.77 -1.07
CA LEU A 288 -16.81 -9.46 -1.63
C LEU A 288 -15.72 -8.41 -1.32
N PHE A 289 -14.48 -8.85 -1.07
CA PHE A 289 -13.37 -7.93 -0.80
C PHE A 289 -13.12 -6.94 -1.95
N THR A 290 -13.47 -7.30 -3.19
CA THR A 290 -13.26 -6.47 -4.40
C THR A 290 -14.13 -5.21 -4.41
N THR A 291 -15.28 -5.22 -3.72
CA THR A 291 -16.18 -4.06 -3.59
C THR A 291 -15.97 -3.28 -2.29
N ALA A 292 -15.31 -3.90 -1.29
CA ALA A 292 -15.07 -3.32 0.03
C ALA A 292 -14.40 -1.92 0.05
N PRO A 293 -13.54 -1.53 -0.93
CA PRO A 293 -13.00 -0.16 -0.97
C PRO A 293 -14.09 0.91 -1.08
N VAL A 294 -15.17 0.67 -1.84
CA VAL A 294 -16.19 1.69 -2.12
C VAL A 294 -16.89 2.19 -0.86
N PRO A 295 -17.44 1.33 0.03
CA PRO A 295 -18.02 1.79 1.29
C PRO A 295 -16.99 2.47 2.22
N ALA A 296 -15.73 2.00 2.23
CA ALA A 296 -14.67 2.64 3.02
C ALA A 296 -14.38 4.07 2.51
N MET A 297 -14.33 4.26 1.20
CA MET A 297 -14.16 5.57 0.55
C MET A 297 -15.35 6.49 0.85
N LYS A 298 -16.59 6.01 0.72
CA LYS A 298 -17.81 6.77 1.06
C LYS A 298 -17.78 7.25 2.53
N LYS A 299 -17.42 6.36 3.46
CA LYS A 299 -17.28 6.69 4.89
C LYS A 299 -16.14 7.68 5.18
N ALA A 300 -15.03 7.60 4.46
CA ALA A 300 -13.92 8.54 4.59
C ALA A 300 -14.31 9.94 4.08
N LEU A 301 -14.97 10.01 2.92
CA LEU A 301 -15.51 11.25 2.36
C LEU A 301 -16.51 11.92 3.31
N GLU A 302 -17.47 11.15 3.85
CA GLU A 302 -18.46 11.63 4.81
C GLU A 302 -17.79 12.23 6.05
N ARG A 303 -16.80 11.52 6.63
CA ARG A 303 -16.02 12.02 7.78
C ARG A 303 -15.23 13.28 7.48
N ALA A 304 -14.75 13.44 6.23
CA ALA A 304 -14.09 14.65 5.78
C ALA A 304 -15.07 15.80 5.47
N GLY A 305 -16.38 15.50 5.35
CA GLY A 305 -17.38 16.43 4.85
C GLY A 305 -17.21 16.73 3.36
N TRP A 306 -16.71 15.77 2.59
CA TRP A 306 -16.44 15.88 1.15
C TRP A 306 -17.42 15.02 0.34
N SER A 307 -17.60 15.41 -0.91
CA SER A 307 -18.18 14.60 -1.97
C SER A 307 -17.08 13.98 -2.83
N ALA A 308 -17.41 12.97 -3.65
CA ALA A 308 -16.45 12.41 -4.60
C ALA A 308 -15.92 13.46 -5.60
N SER A 309 -16.75 14.46 -5.94
CA SER A 309 -16.37 15.55 -6.85
C SER A 309 -15.34 16.53 -6.27
N ASP A 310 -15.21 16.58 -4.93
CA ASP A 310 -14.21 17.41 -4.25
C ASP A 310 -12.79 16.80 -4.32
N VAL A 311 -12.67 15.53 -4.76
CA VAL A 311 -11.40 14.82 -4.84
C VAL A 311 -10.74 15.04 -6.20
N ASP A 312 -9.53 15.61 -6.18
CA ASP A 312 -8.75 15.89 -7.38
C ASP A 312 -8.13 14.63 -8.00
N LEU A 313 -7.65 13.72 -7.15
CA LEU A 313 -6.92 12.51 -7.55
C LEU A 313 -7.25 11.34 -6.62
N TRP A 314 -7.37 10.17 -7.20
CA TRP A 314 -7.68 8.91 -6.54
C TRP A 314 -6.54 7.91 -6.74
N GLU A 315 -6.15 7.26 -5.66
CA GLU A 315 -5.29 6.08 -5.69
C GLU A 315 -6.11 4.91 -5.15
N VAL A 316 -6.49 3.98 -6.02
CA VAL A 316 -7.21 2.75 -5.67
C VAL A 316 -6.34 1.58 -6.06
N ASN A 317 -5.89 0.80 -5.06
CA ASN A 317 -4.98 -0.30 -5.32
C ASN A 317 -5.59 -1.34 -6.27
N GLU A 318 -4.88 -1.61 -7.36
CA GLU A 318 -5.29 -2.49 -8.46
C GLU A 318 -4.95 -3.95 -8.15
N ALA A 319 -5.43 -4.51 -7.03
CA ALA A 319 -5.24 -5.93 -6.74
C ALA A 319 -5.68 -6.80 -7.94
N PHE A 320 -6.80 -6.38 -8.54
CA PHE A 320 -7.23 -6.73 -9.88
C PHE A 320 -7.80 -5.47 -10.54
N ALA A 321 -7.73 -5.35 -11.87
CA ALA A 321 -8.28 -4.22 -12.62
C ALA A 321 -9.74 -3.93 -12.22
N VAL A 322 -10.53 -5.01 -12.02
CA VAL A 322 -11.93 -4.91 -11.60
C VAL A 322 -12.14 -4.12 -10.31
N VAL A 323 -11.20 -4.15 -9.36
CA VAL A 323 -11.34 -3.41 -8.08
C VAL A 323 -11.38 -1.90 -8.34
N ALA A 324 -10.47 -1.40 -9.17
CA ALA A 324 -10.44 0.01 -9.54
C ALA A 324 -11.62 0.38 -10.44
N MET A 325 -11.99 -0.49 -11.38
CA MET A 325 -13.15 -0.28 -12.26
C MET A 325 -14.49 -0.24 -11.49
N ILE A 326 -14.64 -1.05 -10.44
CA ILE A 326 -15.79 -0.98 -9.52
C ILE A 326 -15.83 0.38 -8.84
N ALA A 327 -14.71 0.85 -8.30
CA ALA A 327 -14.64 2.17 -7.67
C ALA A 327 -14.98 3.31 -8.65
N MET A 328 -14.49 3.22 -9.89
CA MET A 328 -14.85 4.17 -10.95
C MET A 328 -16.36 4.21 -11.19
N ARG A 329 -17.00 3.04 -11.34
CA ARG A 329 -18.43 2.94 -11.63
C ARG A 329 -19.30 3.39 -10.45
N GLU A 330 -18.96 3.00 -9.23
CA GLU A 330 -19.78 3.22 -8.03
C GLU A 330 -19.67 4.65 -7.44
N LEU A 331 -18.58 5.35 -7.76
CA LEU A 331 -18.30 6.70 -7.26
C LEU A 331 -18.23 7.75 -8.37
N ASP A 332 -18.51 7.36 -9.62
CA ASP A 332 -18.44 8.22 -10.80
C ASP A 332 -17.06 8.91 -10.92
N ILE A 333 -16.00 8.12 -10.75
CA ILE A 333 -14.63 8.62 -10.81
C ILE A 333 -14.15 8.56 -12.26
N ASP A 334 -13.82 9.74 -12.80
CA ASP A 334 -13.12 9.87 -14.08
C ASP A 334 -11.77 9.13 -14.04
N HIS A 335 -11.53 8.26 -15.03
CA HIS A 335 -10.28 7.51 -15.16
C HIS A 335 -9.05 8.43 -15.23
N ALA A 336 -9.21 9.66 -15.73
CA ALA A 336 -8.13 10.66 -15.77
C ALA A 336 -7.70 11.15 -14.37
N LYS A 337 -8.49 10.87 -13.33
CA LYS A 337 -8.19 11.19 -11.92
C LYS A 337 -7.75 9.99 -11.10
N LEU A 338 -7.93 8.76 -11.59
CA LEU A 338 -7.62 7.54 -10.85
C LEU A 338 -6.30 6.93 -11.32
N ASN A 339 -5.39 6.63 -10.40
CA ASN A 339 -4.10 5.97 -10.65
C ASN A 339 -3.34 6.62 -11.82
N VAL A 340 -3.13 7.93 -11.76
CA VAL A 340 -2.64 8.75 -12.88
C VAL A 340 -1.19 8.46 -13.28
N ASN A 341 -0.43 7.81 -12.40
CA ASN A 341 0.94 7.34 -12.66
C ASN A 341 1.00 5.82 -12.84
N GLY A 342 -0.14 5.17 -13.10
CA GLY A 342 -0.27 3.71 -13.09
C GLY A 342 -0.44 3.16 -11.68
N GLY A 343 -0.86 1.91 -11.60
CA GLY A 343 -1.13 1.22 -10.34
C GLY A 343 -0.57 -0.20 -10.31
N ALA A 344 -1.10 -1.00 -9.39
CA ALA A 344 -0.55 -2.32 -9.05
C ALA A 344 -0.63 -3.36 -10.18
N CYS A 345 -1.49 -3.20 -11.20
CA CYS A 345 -1.46 -4.06 -12.38
C CYS A 345 -0.14 -3.90 -13.16
N ALA A 346 0.49 -2.73 -13.10
CA ALA A 346 1.75 -2.44 -13.79
C ALA A 346 2.96 -2.43 -12.85
N LEU A 347 2.82 -1.81 -11.67
CA LEU A 347 3.90 -1.60 -10.70
C LEU A 347 4.15 -2.82 -9.81
N GLY A 348 3.11 -3.64 -9.58
CA GLY A 348 3.13 -4.78 -8.67
C GLY A 348 2.48 -4.52 -7.31
N HIS A 349 2.31 -5.59 -6.52
CA HIS A 349 1.57 -5.56 -5.25
C HIS A 349 2.30 -6.26 -4.10
N PRO A 350 3.34 -5.64 -3.50
CA PRO A 350 3.89 -6.12 -2.22
C PRO A 350 2.84 -5.97 -1.12
N ILE A 351 2.11 -7.03 -0.78
CA ILE A 351 0.84 -6.98 -0.03
C ILE A 351 0.93 -6.17 1.29
N GLY A 352 1.98 -6.31 2.09
CA GLY A 352 2.18 -5.54 3.32
C GLY A 352 2.52 -4.05 3.12
N ALA A 353 2.99 -3.66 1.93
CA ALA A 353 3.45 -2.30 1.59
C ALA A 353 2.56 -1.56 0.58
N SER A 354 1.62 -2.25 -0.07
CA SER A 354 0.85 -1.75 -1.23
C SER A 354 -0.31 -0.81 -0.91
N ALA A 355 -0.38 -0.32 0.31
CA ALA A 355 -1.44 0.60 0.69
C ALA A 355 -1.39 1.87 -0.19
N PRO A 356 -2.50 2.29 -0.84
CA PRO A 356 -2.52 3.41 -1.78
C PRO A 356 -2.06 4.75 -1.17
N GLY A 357 -2.06 4.87 0.16
CA GLY A 357 -1.46 6.00 0.89
C GLY A 357 0.08 6.09 0.82
N PHE A 358 0.76 5.07 0.29
CA PHE A 358 2.21 5.04 0.08
C PHE A 358 2.60 5.24 -1.39
N CYS A 359 1.62 5.28 -2.31
CA CYS A 359 1.78 5.78 -3.66
C CYS A 359 1.48 7.29 -3.63
N PRO A 360 2.48 8.18 -3.65
CA PRO A 360 2.35 9.62 -3.46
C PRO A 360 2.02 10.50 -4.69
N PRO A 361 1.59 10.01 -5.90
CA PRO A 361 1.24 10.92 -6.99
C PRO A 361 0.30 12.06 -6.56
N CYS A 362 -0.62 11.76 -5.63
CA CYS A 362 -1.54 12.72 -5.05
C CYS A 362 -0.86 13.81 -4.17
N CYS A 363 0.15 13.45 -3.37
CA CYS A 363 0.88 14.41 -2.53
C CYS A 363 1.82 15.32 -3.35
N ARG A 364 2.43 14.79 -4.42
CA ARG A 364 3.34 15.58 -5.27
C ARG A 364 2.60 16.57 -6.17
N ARG A 365 1.48 16.21 -6.80
CA ARG A 365 0.72 17.17 -7.63
C ARG A 365 0.09 18.29 -6.79
N CYS A 366 -0.34 17.98 -5.56
CA CYS A 366 -0.77 19.00 -4.60
C CYS A 366 0.37 19.97 -4.22
N SER A 367 1.60 19.48 -4.05
CA SER A 367 2.77 20.33 -3.73
C SER A 367 3.38 21.04 -4.95
N ALA A 368 3.31 20.45 -6.15
CA ALA A 368 3.74 21.07 -7.41
C ALA A 368 2.80 22.22 -7.83
N ARG A 369 1.48 22.08 -7.63
CA ARG A 369 0.52 23.17 -7.83
C ARG A 369 0.74 24.34 -6.85
N ARG A 370 1.28 24.09 -5.65
CA ARG A 370 1.74 25.17 -4.75
C ARG A 370 2.95 25.95 -5.29
N ARG A 371 3.85 25.33 -6.06
CA ARG A 371 5.02 26.00 -6.64
C ARG A 371 4.69 26.82 -7.90
N GLN A 372 3.57 26.53 -8.58
CA GLN A 372 3.15 27.22 -9.81
C GLN A 372 2.23 28.44 -9.59
N GLY A 373 2.17 29.02 -8.39
CA GLY A 373 1.53 30.33 -8.17
C GLY A 373 -0.01 30.37 -8.24
N HIS A 374 -0.68 29.24 -8.50
CA HIS A 374 -2.13 29.15 -8.34
C HIS A 374 -2.48 28.83 -6.88
N GLY A 375 -2.66 29.89 -6.09
CA GLY A 375 -3.12 29.78 -4.70
C GLY A 375 -4.50 29.12 -4.64
N VAL A 376 -4.55 27.85 -4.28
CA VAL A 376 -5.75 27.22 -3.73
C VAL A 376 -5.57 27.13 -2.21
N PRO A 377 -6.11 28.09 -1.44
CA PRO A 377 -6.14 27.99 0.00
C PRO A 377 -7.17 26.91 0.39
N VAL A 378 -6.71 25.75 0.85
CA VAL A 378 -7.58 24.81 1.57
C VAL A 378 -7.79 25.35 2.99
N TYR A 379 -8.71 26.30 3.09
CA TYR A 379 -9.38 26.67 4.33
C TYR A 379 -10.79 27.15 4.01
N ARG A 380 -11.81 26.43 4.47
CA ARG A 380 -13.16 27.00 4.58
C ARG A 380 -13.65 26.83 6.02
N ARG A 381 -13.62 27.94 6.75
CA ARG A 381 -14.29 28.12 8.03
C ARG A 381 -15.78 28.36 7.75
N ARG A 382 -16.68 27.58 8.35
CA ARG A 382 -17.94 28.15 8.84
C ARG A 382 -18.52 27.39 10.02
N ARG A 383 -18.89 28.21 11.00
CA ARG A 383 -19.57 28.00 12.28
C ARG A 383 -20.80 27.07 12.22
N GLY A 384 -20.89 26.19 13.22
CA GLY A 384 -21.96 26.27 14.24
C GLY A 384 -23.05 25.19 14.21
N ARG A 385 -23.22 24.56 15.40
CA ARG A 385 -24.35 23.75 15.89
C ARG A 385 -24.47 22.35 15.25
N GLY A 386 -24.69 21.24 15.96
CA GLY A 386 -24.87 20.96 17.38
C GLY A 386 -25.48 19.55 17.52
N HIS A 387 -24.92 18.76 18.45
CA HIS A 387 -25.52 17.63 19.20
C HIS A 387 -25.89 16.29 18.52
N GLY A 388 -25.64 15.22 19.31
CA GLY A 388 -26.15 13.84 19.20
C GLY A 388 -25.16 12.90 18.50
N GLY A 389 -24.47 11.93 19.13
CA GLY A 389 -24.82 11.11 20.28
C GLY A 389 -25.33 9.74 19.78
N GLY A 390 -24.50 8.70 19.78
CA GLY A 390 -24.93 7.34 19.38
C GLY A 390 -23.79 6.39 19.08
N SER A 391 -23.31 5.70 20.13
CA SER A 391 -22.32 4.63 20.12
C SER A 391 -22.83 3.35 19.43
N GLY A 392 -22.00 2.75 18.59
CA GLY A 392 -22.18 1.40 18.04
C GLY A 392 -20.82 0.80 17.70
N LEU A 393 -20.30 0.01 18.63
CA LEU A 393 -19.07 -0.77 18.53
C LEU A 393 -19.19 -1.82 17.42
N THR A 394 -18.21 -1.89 16.52
CA THR A 394 -17.56 -3.12 16.02
C THR A 394 -16.56 -2.77 14.92
N GLY A 395 -15.27 -3.04 15.18
CA GLY A 395 -14.21 -3.33 14.20
C GLY A 395 -13.57 -2.17 13.46
#